data_AF-A0A8K0IVU8-F1
#
_entry.id   AF-A0A8K0IVU8-F1
#
_cell.length_a   1.000
_cell.length_b   1.000
_cell.length_c   1.000
_cell.angle_alpha   90.00
_cell.angle_beta   90.00
_cell.angle_gamma   90.00
#
_symmetry.space_group_name_H-M   'P 1'
#
loop_
_entity.id
_entity.type
_entity.pdbx_description
1 polymer ?
#
loop_
_entity_poly.entity_id
_entity_poly.type
_entity_poly.pdbx_seq_one_letter_code
_entity_poly.pdbx_strand_id
1 'polypeptide(L)'
;MSTEKERERHVYLAKLAEQAERYDEMVESMKNVARLDVELTVEERNLLSVGYKNVIGARRASWRIMSSIEQKEESKGNEQNVKRIKSYCQKVEEELTRICNDILVIIDQHLIPSSSSVESTVFYYKM
;
A
#
# COMPACT_ATOMS: atom_id res chain seq x y z
N MET A 1 26.29 -7.18 10.48
CA MET A 1 26.60 -8.05 9.31
C MET A 1 25.42 -8.90 8.84
N SER A 2 24.55 -9.44 9.71
CA SER A 2 23.33 -10.17 9.29
C SER A 2 22.22 -9.21 8.82
N THR A 3 21.91 -8.20 9.62
CA THR A 3 20.80 -7.24 9.39
C THR A 3 20.96 -6.42 8.11
N GLU A 4 22.20 -6.04 7.78
CA GLU A 4 22.53 -5.28 6.58
C GLU A 4 22.36 -6.11 5.31
N LYS A 5 22.78 -7.39 5.34
CA LYS A 5 22.53 -8.34 4.24
C LYS A 5 21.05 -8.62 4.06
N GLU A 6 20.29 -8.70 5.15
CA GLU A 6 18.84 -8.86 5.10
C GLU A 6 18.16 -7.64 4.46
N ARG A 7 18.56 -6.43 4.86
CA ARG A 7 18.11 -5.17 4.26
C ARG A 7 18.35 -5.13 2.75
N GLU A 8 19.60 -5.37 2.34
CA GLU A 8 19.99 -5.39 0.92
C GLU A 8 19.17 -6.40 0.11
N ARG A 9 18.95 -7.60 0.67
CA ARG A 9 18.13 -8.64 0.04
C ARG A 9 16.69 -8.17 -0.16
N HIS A 10 16.06 -7.58 0.85
CA HIS A 10 14.68 -7.11 0.75
C HIS A 10 14.55 -5.92 -0.22
N VAL A 11 15.51 -5.00 -0.22
CA VAL A 11 15.54 -3.88 -1.19
C VAL A 11 15.70 -4.40 -2.62
N TYR A 12 16.57 -5.38 -2.84
CA TYR A 12 16.74 -6.01 -4.15
C TYR A 12 15.45 -6.69 -4.63
N LEU A 13 14.77 -7.44 -3.77
CA LEU A 13 13.47 -8.05 -4.09
C LEU A 13 12.39 -7.01 -4.37
N ALA A 14 12.36 -5.90 -3.63
CA ALA A 14 11.42 -4.81 -3.89
C ALA A 14 11.64 -4.19 -5.27
N LYS A 15 12.90 -3.97 -5.68
CA LYS A 15 13.24 -3.47 -7.02
C LYS A 15 12.81 -4.46 -8.12
N LEU A 16 13.04 -5.76 -7.93
CA LEU A 16 12.56 -6.78 -8.87
C LEU A 16 11.03 -6.79 -8.98
N ALA A 17 10.34 -6.70 -7.85
CA ALA A 17 8.88 -6.66 -7.80
C ALA A 17 8.32 -5.40 -8.50
N GLU A 18 8.98 -4.24 -8.34
CA GLU A 18 8.64 -3.02 -9.07
C GLU A 18 8.76 -3.20 -10.58
N GLN A 19 9.87 -3.75 -11.07
CA GLN A 19 10.07 -4.01 -12.50
C GLN A 19 9.08 -5.02 -13.08
N ALA A 20 8.57 -5.93 -12.24
CA ALA A 20 7.54 -6.90 -12.61
C ALA A 20 6.11 -6.40 -12.36
N GLU A 21 5.93 -5.16 -11.92
CA GLU A 21 4.64 -4.56 -11.52
C GLU A 21 3.89 -5.35 -10.43
N ARG A 22 4.62 -6.15 -9.63
CA ARG A 22 4.05 -6.94 -8.52
C ARG A 22 4.10 -6.15 -7.21
N TYR A 23 3.34 -5.06 -7.15
CA TYR A 23 3.41 -4.07 -6.06
C TYR A 23 3.02 -4.63 -4.69
N ASP A 24 2.16 -5.65 -4.62
CA ASP A 24 1.81 -6.31 -3.35
C ASP A 24 3.05 -6.96 -2.69
N GLU A 25 3.95 -7.58 -3.47
CA GLU A 25 5.20 -8.15 -2.93
C GLU A 25 6.30 -7.11 -2.71
N MET A 26 6.27 -6.03 -3.50
CA MET A 26 7.11 -4.87 -3.26
C MET A 26 6.81 -4.27 -1.88
N VAL A 27 5.51 -4.11 -1.55
CA VAL A 27 5.07 -3.65 -0.22
C VAL A 27 5.56 -4.59 0.87
N GLU A 28 5.37 -5.90 0.71
CA GLU A 28 5.82 -6.86 1.73
C GLU A 28 7.34 -6.83 1.95
N SER A 29 8.12 -6.70 0.87
CA SER A 29 9.57 -6.56 0.96
C SER A 29 9.97 -5.28 1.70
N MET A 30 9.35 -4.15 1.37
CA MET A 30 9.65 -2.86 2.00
C MET A 30 9.16 -2.76 3.44
N LYS A 31 8.10 -3.48 3.83
CA LYS A 31 7.69 -3.61 5.24
C LYS A 31 8.76 -4.31 6.07
N ASN A 32 9.40 -5.33 5.52
CA ASN A 32 10.49 -6.02 6.20
C ASN A 32 11.71 -5.10 6.36
N VAL A 33 11.99 -4.22 5.40
CA VAL A 33 13.02 -3.18 5.54
C VAL A 33 12.64 -2.17 6.63
N ALA A 34 11.40 -1.68 6.64
CA ALA A 34 10.93 -0.72 7.64
C ALA A 34 11.03 -1.24 9.08
N ARG A 35 10.71 -2.53 9.30
CA ARG A 35 10.78 -3.20 10.61
C ARG A 35 12.19 -3.44 11.14
N LEU A 36 13.23 -3.08 10.40
CA LEU A 36 14.61 -3.11 10.91
C LEU A 36 14.91 -1.94 11.85
N ASP A 37 13.98 -0.97 11.99
CA ASP A 37 14.10 0.20 12.86
C ASP A 37 15.38 1.01 12.62
N VAL A 38 15.73 1.13 11.33
CA VAL A 38 16.84 1.96 10.85
C VAL A 38 16.29 2.96 9.85
N GLU A 39 16.82 4.19 9.87
CA GLU A 39 16.41 5.23 8.91
C GLU A 39 16.54 4.74 7.47
N LEU A 40 15.46 4.92 6.71
CA LEU A 40 15.42 4.58 5.29
C LEU A 40 16.15 5.65 4.48
N THR A 41 16.94 5.19 3.51
CA THR A 41 17.52 6.05 2.49
C THR A 41 16.41 6.67 1.62
N VAL A 42 16.75 7.72 0.88
CA VAL A 42 15.82 8.36 -0.07
C VAL A 42 15.26 7.34 -1.07
N GLU A 43 16.11 6.44 -1.57
CA GLU A 43 15.68 5.39 -2.51
C GLU A 43 14.67 4.43 -1.87
N GLU A 44 14.95 3.95 -0.66
CA GLU A 44 14.05 3.02 0.06
C GLU A 44 12.73 3.68 0.45
N ARG A 45 12.75 4.95 0.88
CA ARG A 45 11.52 5.73 1.12
C ARG A 45 10.67 5.83 -0.13
N ASN A 46 11.29 6.09 -1.27
CA ASN A 46 10.61 6.13 -2.55
C ASN A 46 10.02 4.77 -2.91
N LEU A 47 10.78 3.68 -2.81
CA LEU A 47 10.29 2.32 -3.07
C LEU A 47 9.06 1.98 -2.20
N LEU A 48 9.12 2.26 -0.89
CA LEU A 48 7.99 2.06 0.02
C LEU A 48 6.75 2.83 -0.46
N SER A 49 6.91 4.12 -0.76
CA SER A 49 5.80 4.97 -1.20
C SER A 49 5.22 4.54 -2.56
N VAL A 50 6.05 4.11 -3.50
CA VAL A 50 5.65 3.62 -4.82
C VAL A 50 4.83 2.34 -4.68
N GLY A 51 5.28 1.40 -3.83
CA GLY A 51 4.56 0.16 -3.55
C GLY A 51 3.14 0.43 -3.05
N TYR A 52 3.01 1.13 -1.92
CA TYR A 52 1.70 1.41 -1.34
C TYR A 52 0.81 2.27 -2.25
N LYS A 53 1.37 3.29 -2.93
CA LYS A 53 0.61 4.12 -3.88
C LYS A 53 -0.03 3.28 -4.98
N ASN A 54 0.72 2.33 -5.56
CA ASN A 54 0.20 1.49 -6.63
C ASN A 54 -0.84 0.48 -6.14
N VAL A 55 -0.59 -0.18 -5.00
CA VAL A 55 -1.54 -1.12 -4.40
C VAL A 55 -2.87 -0.41 -4.08
N ILE A 56 -2.83 0.72 -3.36
CA ILE A 56 -4.01 1.52 -3.02
C ILE A 56 -4.67 2.07 -4.29
N GLY A 57 -3.88 2.55 -5.25
CA GLY A 57 -4.36 3.09 -6.52
C GLY A 57 -5.19 2.07 -7.31
N ALA A 58 -4.73 0.83 -7.40
CA ALA A 58 -5.45 -0.26 -8.06
C ALA A 58 -6.79 -0.55 -7.38
N ARG A 59 -6.83 -0.63 -6.03
CA ARG A 59 -8.08 -0.90 -5.31
C ARG A 59 -9.06 0.27 -5.37
N ARG A 60 -8.59 1.53 -5.35
CA ARG A 60 -9.42 2.72 -5.58
C ARG A 60 -10.00 2.76 -7.00
N ALA A 61 -9.24 2.32 -8.01
CA ALA A 61 -9.74 2.21 -9.38
C ALA A 61 -10.83 1.14 -9.47
N SER A 62 -10.59 -0.04 -8.89
CA SER A 62 -11.58 -1.12 -8.77
C SER A 62 -12.88 -0.63 -8.12
N TRP A 63 -12.77 0.02 -6.95
CA TRP A 63 -13.92 0.56 -6.23
C TRP A 63 -14.76 1.53 -7.08
N ARG A 64 -14.11 2.50 -7.74
CA ARG A 64 -14.81 3.46 -8.63
C ARG A 64 -15.55 2.77 -9.77
N ILE A 65 -14.94 1.75 -10.38
CA ILE A 65 -15.58 0.97 -11.44
C ILE A 65 -16.81 0.26 -10.89
N MET A 66 -16.69 -0.41 -9.74
CA MET A 66 -17.80 -1.13 -9.11
C MET A 66 -18.96 -0.20 -8.75
N SER A 67 -18.68 0.97 -8.16
CA SER A 67 -19.72 1.97 -7.86
C SER A 67 -20.41 2.48 -9.13
N SER A 68 -19.69 2.64 -10.24
CA SER A 68 -20.30 3.01 -11.52
C SER A 68 -21.20 1.91 -12.08
N ILE A 69 -20.81 0.64 -11.94
CA ILE A 69 -21.63 -0.51 -12.36
C ILE A 69 -22.88 -0.61 -11.48
N GLU A 70 -22.74 -0.39 -10.18
CA GLU A 70 -23.86 -0.36 -9.22
C GLU A 70 -24.96 0.62 -9.65
N GLN A 71 -24.58 1.88 -9.91
CA GLN A 71 -25.52 2.92 -10.36
C GLN A 71 -26.19 2.56 -11.70
N LYS A 72 -25.46 1.91 -12.61
CA LYS A 72 -26.02 1.45 -13.89
C LYS A 72 -27.01 0.30 -13.72
N GLU A 73 -26.80 -0.59 -12.77
CA GLU A 73 -27.74 -1.69 -12.49
C GLU A 73 -28.95 -1.20 -11.69
N GLU A 74 -28.76 -0.22 -10.81
CA GLU A 74 -29.83 0.43 -10.06
C GLU A 74 -30.79 1.17 -11.00
N SER A 75 -30.28 1.90 -12.00
CA SER A 75 -31.13 2.58 -13.00
C SER A 75 -31.93 1.63 -13.90
N LYS A 76 -31.53 0.35 -14.00
CA LYS A 76 -32.28 -0.70 -14.69
C LYS A 76 -33.30 -1.43 -13.79
N GLY A 77 -33.33 -1.15 -12.49
CA GLY A 77 -34.18 -1.85 -11.52
C GLY A 77 -33.72 -3.26 -11.16
N ASN A 78 -32.45 -3.61 -11.41
CA ASN A 78 -31.92 -4.95 -11.16
C ASN A 78 -31.49 -5.15 -9.69
N GLU A 79 -32.44 -5.12 -8.76
CA GLU A 79 -32.18 -5.11 -7.31
C GLU A 79 -31.27 -6.25 -6.81
N GLN A 80 -31.41 -7.46 -7.37
CA GLN A 80 -30.56 -8.59 -6.99
C GLN A 80 -29.09 -8.38 -7.39
N ASN A 81 -28.84 -7.84 -8.58
CA ASN A 81 -27.49 -7.53 -9.04
C ASN A 81 -26.88 -6.40 -8.22
N VAL A 82 -27.68 -5.36 -7.91
CA VAL A 82 -27.26 -4.26 -7.04
C VAL A 82 -26.81 -4.79 -5.67
N LYS A 83 -27.57 -5.69 -5.05
CA LYS A 83 -27.17 -6.32 -3.77
C LYS A 83 -25.84 -7.09 -3.88
N ARG A 84 -25.63 -7.84 -4.96
CA ARG A 84 -24.37 -8.56 -5.22
C ARG A 84 -23.19 -7.60 -5.40
N ILE A 85 -23.39 -6.52 -6.16
CA ILE A 85 -22.37 -5.50 -6.40
C ILE A 85 -22.02 -4.79 -5.09
N LYS A 86 -23.01 -4.38 -4.28
CA LYS A 86 -22.79 -3.75 -2.97
C LYS A 86 -21.91 -4.61 -2.06
N SER A 87 -22.19 -5.92 -1.98
CA SER A 87 -21.36 -6.83 -1.19
C SER A 87 -19.91 -6.92 -1.71
N TYR A 88 -19.71 -6.81 -3.02
CA TYR A 88 -18.37 -6.77 -3.60
C TYR A 88 -17.66 -5.43 -3.37
N CYS A 89 -18.36 -4.30 -3.46
CA CYS A 89 -17.84 -2.97 -3.09
C CYS A 89 -17.32 -2.97 -1.64
N GLN A 90 -18.09 -3.55 -0.71
CA GLN A 90 -17.69 -3.66 0.70
C GLN A 90 -16.38 -4.44 0.88
N LYS A 91 -16.17 -5.53 0.13
CA LYS A 91 -14.90 -6.27 0.17
C LYS A 91 -13.73 -5.40 -0.28
N VAL A 92 -13.90 -4.62 -1.36
CA VAL A 92 -12.85 -3.71 -1.85
C VAL A 92 -12.58 -2.58 -0.84
N GLU A 93 -13.61 -2.09 -0.15
CA GLU A 93 -13.47 -1.11 0.94
C GLU A 93 -12.70 -1.68 2.14
N GLU A 94 -12.99 -2.91 2.53
CA GLU A 94 -12.26 -3.62 3.60
C GLU A 94 -10.78 -3.81 3.22
N GLU A 95 -10.49 -4.21 1.98
CA GLU A 95 -9.13 -4.31 1.46
C GLU A 95 -8.41 -2.96 1.51
N LEU A 96 -9.04 -1.89 1.00
CA LEU A 96 -8.50 -0.53 1.05
C LEU A 96 -8.19 -0.09 2.47
N THR A 97 -9.15 -0.27 3.38
CA THR A 97 -9.03 0.09 4.78
C THR A 97 -7.87 -0.66 5.43
N ARG A 98 -7.75 -1.96 5.15
CA ARG A 98 -6.65 -2.78 5.66
C ARG A 98 -5.30 -2.29 5.16
N ILE A 99 -5.16 -1.99 3.86
CA ILE A 99 -3.90 -1.51 3.28
C ILE A 99 -3.52 -0.14 3.84
N CYS A 100 -4.49 0.78 3.99
CA CYS A 100 -4.26 2.09 4.60
C CYS A 100 -3.83 1.97 6.07
N ASN A 101 -4.51 1.13 6.86
CA ASN A 101 -4.12 0.91 8.26
C ASN A 101 -2.74 0.27 8.37
N ASP A 102 -2.38 -0.63 7.46
CA ASP A 102 -1.06 -1.26 7.44
C ASP A 102 0.07 -0.25 7.25
N ILE A 103 -0.03 0.69 6.29
CA ILE A 103 1.00 1.74 6.14
C ILE A 103 1.02 2.71 7.33
N LEU A 104 -0.15 3.08 7.87
CA LEU A 104 -0.21 3.97 9.04
C LEU A 104 0.50 3.35 10.25
N VAL A 105 0.29 2.05 10.51
CA VAL A 105 0.97 1.31 11.57
C VAL A 105 2.48 1.27 11.32
N ILE A 106 2.91 1.00 10.09
CA ILE A 106 4.35 0.98 9.74
C ILE A 106 4.99 2.37 9.94
N ILE A 107 4.30 3.44 9.54
CA ILE A 107 4.77 4.81 9.71
C ILE A 107 4.94 5.14 11.19
N ASP A 108 3.90 4.90 11.99
CA ASP A 108 3.85 5.28 13.40
C ASP A 108 4.81 4.47 14.27
N GLN A 109 4.91 3.15 14.04
CA GLN A 109 5.70 2.26 14.89
C GLN A 109 7.17 2.17 14.50
N HIS A 110 7.51 2.32 13.21
CA HIS A 110 8.86 2.03 12.72
C HIS A 110 9.52 3.23 12.06
N LEU A 111 8.82 3.97 11.18
CA LEU A 111 9.46 4.96 10.33
C LEU A 111 9.63 6.33 11.01
N ILE A 112 8.60 6.85 11.68
CA ILE A 112 8.71 8.10 12.44
C ILE A 112 9.72 7.96 13.60
N PRO A 113 9.68 6.90 14.43
CA PRO A 113 10.66 6.73 15.52
C PRO A 113 12.10 6.58 15.04
N SER A 114 12.31 5.99 13.86
CA SER A 114 13.64 5.78 13.27
C SER A 114 14.13 6.95 12.41
N SER A 115 13.33 8.00 12.22
CA SER A 115 13.71 9.17 11.42
C SER A 115 14.59 10.13 12.21
N SER A 116 15.77 10.45 11.69
CA SER A 116 16.64 11.46 12.30
C SER A 116 16.55 12.82 11.61
N SER A 117 16.22 12.84 10.32
CA SER A 117 16.14 14.07 9.52
C SER A 117 14.73 14.67 9.48
N VAL A 118 14.68 16.01 9.40
CA VAL A 118 13.43 16.76 9.20
C VAL A 118 12.78 16.35 7.88
N GLU A 119 13.57 16.10 6.83
CA GLU A 119 13.07 15.69 5.53
C GLU A 119 12.38 14.32 5.57
N SER A 120 12.99 13.32 6.23
CA SER A 120 12.36 12.01 6.48
C SER A 120 11.05 12.16 7.24
N THR A 121 11.06 12.96 8.31
CA THR A 121 9.89 13.19 9.16
C THR A 121 8.73 13.83 8.37
N VAL A 122 9.00 14.91 7.63
CA VAL A 122 7.98 15.58 6.80
C VAL A 122 7.44 14.64 5.71
N PHE A 123 8.30 13.82 5.11
CA PHE A 123 7.88 12.84 4.12
C PHE A 123 6.88 11.84 4.70
N TYR A 124 7.15 11.29 5.89
CA TYR A 124 6.27 10.31 6.53
C TYR A 124 4.96 10.91 7.04
N TYR A 125 4.95 12.13 7.56
CA TYR A 125 3.69 12.80 7.92
C TYR A 125 2.81 13.17 6.73
N LYS A 126 3.40 13.31 5.54
CA LYS A 126 2.64 13.55 4.30
C LYS A 126 2.02 12.27 3.75
N MET A 127 2.70 11.14 3.90
CA MET A 127 2.25 9.83 3.42
C MET A 127 1.00 9.37 4.17
#